data_AF-A0A385PYV5-F1
#
_entry.id   AF-A0A385PYV5-F1
#
_cell.length_a   1.000
_cell.length_b   1.000
_cell.length_c   1.000
_cell.angle_alpha   90.00
_cell.angle_beta   90.00
_cell.angle_gamma   90.00
#
_symmetry.space_group_name_H-M   'P 1'
#
loop_
_entity.id
_entity.type
_entity.pdbx_description
1 polymer ?
#
loop_
_entity_poly.entity_id
_entity_poly.type
_entity_poly.pdbx_seq_one_letter_code
_entity_poly.pdbx_strand_id
1 'polypeptide(L)'
;MIRFEKIDENTKNLEEIKQLYQDAFPFEERVPFYIMVLVGNDRGVEFLSIYDDDIWLGFIHTLVGDELSYIFYFAIENSLRQSGYGSRILKEYKKMHPRLSLAIEPIEESDNIRQRKRRLEFYKNNGFEILDTKVVEMGVEFELMGAKGMEIKESDYKKLVKKFFDSFSQKKVLSVKEMRDADRYTIENFIDSKELMYRAGEAIFYVGDWNIGDKVLIVAGSGNNAGDGYVVADLLNIEEIDVEILLIKDKFSEDGKYYFDICRQKGIKYSILDEHMDYKILLDKFNSYDYILDCIYGTGFIGEVKEPVYSLIKAINDSQASVVSADINSGMNGDTGESNICVDSDLTVSIGFLKKGLITSEASKHIGELVNMDIGIIIEMDKNQAE
;
A
#
# COMPACT_ATOMS: atom_id res chain seq x y z
N MET A 1 -23.89 22.54 18.31
CA MET A 1 -23.96 22.47 16.81
C MET A 1 -22.87 21.54 16.32
N ILE A 2 -23.10 20.69 15.30
CA ILE A 2 -22.03 19.82 14.77
C ILE A 2 -20.94 20.68 14.13
N ARG A 3 -19.70 20.52 14.58
CA ARG A 3 -18.50 21.18 14.05
C ARG A 3 -17.49 20.13 13.61
N PHE A 4 -16.80 20.44 12.53
CA PHE A 4 -15.69 19.64 12.00
C PHE A 4 -14.42 20.46 12.14
N GLU A 5 -13.41 19.89 12.80
CA GLU A 5 -12.11 20.51 13.01
C GLU A 5 -11.03 19.64 12.38
N LYS A 6 -10.05 20.24 11.70
CA LYS A 6 -8.96 19.50 11.06
C LYS A 6 -8.12 18.76 12.10
N ILE A 7 -7.77 17.52 11.80
CA ILE A 7 -6.80 16.73 12.56
C ILE A 7 -5.43 16.92 11.92
N ASP A 8 -4.46 17.30 12.74
CA ASP A 8 -3.05 17.43 12.42
C ASP A 8 -2.19 17.03 13.63
N GLU A 9 -0.87 17.13 13.50
CA GLU A 9 0.09 16.81 14.56
C GLU A 9 -0.09 17.61 15.87
N ASN A 10 -0.78 18.76 15.82
CA ASN A 10 -1.02 19.65 16.96
C ASN A 10 -2.40 19.43 17.59
N THR A 11 -3.18 18.46 17.10
CA THR A 11 -4.51 18.16 17.60
C THR A 11 -4.45 17.65 19.04
N LYS A 12 -5.19 18.29 19.94
CA LYS A 12 -5.08 18.06 21.40
C LYS A 12 -5.43 16.65 21.83
N ASN A 13 -6.42 16.03 21.17
CA ASN A 13 -6.95 14.71 21.49
C ASN A 13 -6.54 13.64 20.47
N LEU A 14 -5.33 13.77 19.91
CA LEU A 14 -4.85 12.91 18.83
C LEU A 14 -4.73 11.44 19.26
N GLU A 15 -4.34 11.19 20.51
CA GLU A 15 -4.26 9.83 21.06
C GLU A 15 -5.65 9.21 21.26
N GLU A 16 -6.65 9.98 21.68
CA GLU A 16 -8.03 9.49 21.76
C GLU A 16 -8.59 9.16 20.38
N ILE A 17 -8.29 9.98 19.36
CA ILE A 17 -8.66 9.71 17.96
C ILE A 17 -7.99 8.41 17.48
N LYS A 18 -6.68 8.24 17.75
CA LYS A 18 -5.92 7.03 17.41
C LYS A 18 -6.49 5.79 18.09
N GLN A 19 -6.84 5.87 19.37
CA GLN A 19 -7.46 4.77 20.09
C GLN A 19 -8.83 4.42 19.49
N LEU A 20 -9.67 5.42 19.21
CA LEU A 20 -10.97 5.18 18.57
C LEU A 20 -10.82 4.54 17.19
N TYR A 21 -9.81 4.94 16.41
CA TYR A 21 -9.48 4.32 15.13
C TYR A 21 -9.13 2.83 15.29
N GLN A 22 -8.23 2.53 16.22
CA GLN A 22 -7.82 1.15 16.52
C GLN A 22 -8.96 0.29 17.10
N ASP A 23 -9.91 0.90 17.81
CA ASP A 23 -11.08 0.17 18.35
C ASP A 23 -12.14 -0.09 17.28
N ALA A 24 -12.27 0.80 16.30
CA ALA A 24 -13.37 0.80 15.34
C ALA A 24 -13.12 -0.08 14.10
N PHE A 25 -11.87 -0.16 13.66
CA PHE A 25 -11.50 -0.85 12.41
C PHE A 25 -10.55 -2.00 12.74
N PRO A 26 -10.72 -3.23 12.22
CA PRO A 26 -9.74 -4.32 12.31
C PRO A 26 -8.38 -3.91 11.79
N PHE A 27 -7.32 -4.62 12.19
CA PHE A 27 -5.96 -4.25 11.84
C PHE A 27 -5.70 -4.27 10.34
N GLU A 28 -6.28 -5.25 9.65
CA GLU A 28 -6.18 -5.51 8.22
C GLU A 28 -6.86 -4.41 7.38
N GLU A 29 -7.74 -3.61 7.98
CA GLU A 29 -8.45 -2.52 7.29
C GLU A 29 -7.75 -1.15 7.47
N ARG A 30 -6.61 -1.11 8.18
CA ARG A 30 -6.00 0.15 8.65
C ARG A 30 -4.83 0.60 7.80
N VAL A 31 -4.93 1.83 7.29
CA VAL A 31 -3.75 2.65 7.00
C VAL A 31 -3.05 3.03 8.31
N PRO A 32 -1.71 3.12 8.35
CA PRO A 32 -1.00 3.59 9.53
C PRO A 32 -1.53 4.96 10.00
N PHE A 33 -1.89 5.08 11.27
CA PHE A 33 -2.57 6.30 11.77
C PHE A 33 -1.77 7.59 11.53
N TYR A 34 -0.44 7.55 11.69
CA TYR A 34 0.39 8.73 11.47
C TYR A 34 0.36 9.19 10.00
N ILE A 35 0.16 8.28 9.05
CA ILE A 35 0.00 8.60 7.63
C ILE A 35 -1.29 9.41 7.44
N MET A 36 -2.40 8.98 8.06
CA MET A 36 -3.67 9.74 8.03
C MET A 36 -3.49 11.15 8.60
N VAL A 37 -2.66 11.32 9.63
CA VAL A 37 -2.34 12.65 10.18
C VAL A 37 -1.49 13.47 9.22
N LEU A 38 -0.46 12.85 8.61
CA LEU A 38 0.49 13.50 7.72
C LEU A 38 -0.19 14.06 6.46
N VAL A 39 -1.02 13.25 5.79
CA VAL A 39 -1.70 13.66 4.55
C VAL A 39 -3.12 14.14 4.76
N GLY A 40 -3.62 14.10 6.00
CA GLY A 40 -5.04 14.29 6.33
C GLY A 40 -5.64 15.62 5.89
N ASN A 41 -4.82 16.58 5.47
CA ASN A 41 -5.26 17.87 4.96
C ASN A 41 -4.56 18.31 3.66
N ASP A 42 -3.91 17.37 2.96
CA ASP A 42 -3.36 17.61 1.63
C ASP A 42 -4.47 17.69 0.57
N ARG A 43 -4.10 18.05 -0.68
CA ARG A 43 -5.08 18.27 -1.76
C ARG A 43 -5.87 17.00 -2.10
N GLY A 44 -7.01 16.85 -1.47
CA GLY A 44 -7.97 15.76 -1.73
C GLY A 44 -8.11 14.76 -0.59
N VAL A 45 -7.72 15.13 0.63
CA VAL A 45 -7.99 14.35 1.84
C VAL A 45 -8.54 15.29 2.91
N GLU A 46 -9.55 14.83 3.63
CA GLU A 46 -10.06 15.48 4.82
C GLU A 46 -10.02 14.51 5.99
N PHE A 47 -9.21 14.83 7.00
CA PHE A 47 -9.18 14.13 8.27
C PHE A 47 -9.67 15.06 9.37
N LEU A 48 -10.90 14.84 9.84
CA LEU A 48 -11.65 15.79 10.66
C LEU A 48 -12.10 15.16 11.97
N SER A 49 -11.82 15.85 13.07
CA SER A 49 -12.39 15.59 14.40
C SER A 49 -13.76 16.26 14.49
N ILE A 50 -14.71 15.59 15.15
CA ILE A 50 -16.12 15.97 15.15
C ILE A 50 -16.56 16.32 16.56
N TYR A 51 -17.24 17.46 16.72
CA TYR A 51 -17.74 17.95 17.99
C TYR A 51 -19.21 18.36 17.92
N ASP A 52 -19.96 18.20 19.01
CA ASP A 52 -21.19 18.96 19.28
C ASP A 52 -20.93 19.85 20.49
N ASP A 53 -20.75 21.15 20.24
CA ASP A 53 -20.24 22.12 21.21
C ASP A 53 -18.87 21.69 21.77
N ASP A 54 -18.76 21.39 23.07
CA ASP A 54 -17.51 20.96 23.73
C ASP A 54 -17.37 19.41 23.81
N ILE A 55 -18.36 18.66 23.31
CA ILE A 55 -18.36 17.20 23.36
C ILE A 55 -17.71 16.65 22.10
N TRP A 56 -16.59 15.93 22.26
CA TRP A 56 -15.96 15.18 21.18
C TRP A 56 -16.81 13.96 20.83
N LEU A 57 -17.16 13.82 19.54
CA LEU A 57 -18.06 12.78 19.05
C LEU A 57 -17.33 11.64 18.32
N GLY A 58 -16.13 11.90 17.81
CA GLY A 58 -15.37 10.96 16.98
C GLY A 58 -14.66 11.67 15.82
N PHE A 59 -14.45 10.94 14.72
CA PHE A 59 -13.75 11.47 13.55
C PHE A 59 -14.32 10.94 12.23
N ILE A 60 -13.98 11.64 11.15
CA ILE A 60 -14.24 11.22 9.77
C ILE A 60 -13.00 11.48 8.92
N HIS A 61 -12.65 10.51 8.07
CA HIS A 61 -11.56 10.59 7.11
C HIS A 61 -12.14 10.33 5.71
N THR A 62 -11.96 11.30 4.80
CA THR A 62 -12.60 11.31 3.48
C THR A 62 -11.58 11.62 2.40
N LEU A 63 -11.57 10.82 1.32
CA LEU A 63 -10.88 11.16 0.07
C LEU A 63 -11.79 12.07 -0.75
N VAL A 64 -11.30 13.25 -1.11
CA VAL A 64 -12.07 14.31 -1.78
C VAL A 64 -11.51 14.54 -3.18
N GLY A 65 -12.31 14.18 -4.18
CA GLY A 65 -12.07 14.49 -5.58
C GLY A 65 -12.99 15.60 -6.09
N ASP A 66 -12.81 15.95 -7.36
CA ASP A 66 -13.57 17.05 -7.99
C ASP A 66 -15.06 16.71 -8.12
N GLU A 67 -15.40 15.44 -8.29
CA GLU A 67 -16.76 14.96 -8.53
C GLU A 67 -17.29 13.98 -7.48
N LEU A 68 -16.41 13.40 -6.66
CA LEU A 68 -16.70 12.28 -5.76
C LEU A 68 -15.97 12.48 -4.44
N SER A 69 -16.65 12.24 -3.32
CA SER A 69 -16.04 12.14 -2.01
C SER A 69 -16.27 10.75 -1.43
N TYR A 70 -15.22 10.10 -0.96
CA TYR A 70 -15.25 8.74 -0.46
C TYR A 70 -14.84 8.72 1.01
N ILE A 71 -15.76 8.37 1.91
CA ILE A 71 -15.45 8.17 3.33
C ILE A 71 -14.66 6.88 3.44
N PHE A 72 -13.39 7.03 3.82
CA PHE A 72 -12.50 5.90 4.05
C PHE A 72 -12.64 5.38 5.49
N TYR A 73 -12.73 6.30 6.46
CA TYR A 73 -12.97 5.94 7.86
C TYR A 73 -14.01 6.86 8.50
N PHE A 74 -14.96 6.28 9.23
CA PHE A 74 -15.90 7.03 10.05
C PHE A 74 -16.19 6.29 11.35
N ALA A 75 -15.84 6.91 12.47
CA ALA A 75 -16.04 6.33 13.79
C ALA A 75 -16.65 7.33 14.76
N ILE A 76 -17.60 6.84 15.54
CA ILE A 76 -18.21 7.53 16.68
C ILE A 76 -17.62 6.95 17.96
N GLU A 77 -17.27 7.86 18.89
CA GLU A 77 -16.78 7.52 20.23
C GLU A 77 -17.69 6.45 20.87
N ASN A 78 -17.05 5.45 21.47
CA ASN A 78 -17.69 4.21 21.90
C ASN A 78 -18.89 4.44 22.82
N SER A 79 -18.79 5.34 23.79
CA SER A 79 -19.86 5.68 24.74
C SER A 79 -21.04 6.42 24.09
N LEU A 80 -20.82 7.05 22.94
CA LEU A 80 -21.82 7.81 22.20
C LEU A 80 -22.46 7.02 21.05
N ARG A 81 -22.09 5.76 20.84
CA ARG A 81 -22.74 4.92 19.81
C ARG A 81 -24.23 4.72 20.14
N GLN A 82 -25.06 4.65 19.08
CA GLN A 82 -26.52 4.49 19.18
C GLN A 82 -27.30 5.69 19.79
N SER A 83 -26.64 6.82 20.05
CA SER A 83 -27.26 8.07 20.51
C SER A 83 -27.90 8.93 19.39
N GLY A 84 -27.77 8.51 18.13
CA GLY A 84 -28.21 9.27 16.94
C GLY A 84 -27.18 10.26 16.38
N TYR A 85 -26.02 10.44 17.02
CA TYR A 85 -24.97 11.35 16.52
C TYR A 85 -24.48 10.96 15.11
N GLY A 86 -24.29 9.68 14.83
CA GLY A 86 -23.83 9.23 13.51
C GLY A 86 -24.73 9.73 12.37
N SER A 87 -26.06 9.65 12.53
CA SER A 87 -27.00 10.16 11.52
C SER A 87 -26.99 11.67 11.40
N ARG A 88 -26.87 12.39 12.53
CA ARG A 88 -26.76 13.87 12.53
C ARG A 88 -25.50 14.32 11.79
N ILE A 89 -24.37 13.66 12.05
CA ILE A 89 -23.08 13.95 11.41
C ILE A 89 -23.17 13.72 9.91
N LEU A 90 -23.61 12.54 9.47
CA LEU A 90 -23.74 12.23 8.03
C LEU A 90 -24.70 13.20 7.33
N LYS A 91 -25.78 13.64 8.00
CA LYS A 91 -26.69 14.64 7.44
C LYS A 91 -26.01 15.98 7.21
N GLU A 92 -25.21 16.47 8.15
CA GLU A 92 -24.48 17.74 8.00
C GLU A 92 -23.33 17.60 7.00
N TYR A 93 -22.57 16.51 7.06
CA TYR A 93 -21.42 16.27 6.20
C TYR A 93 -21.82 16.13 4.73
N LYS A 94 -22.96 15.49 4.42
CA LYS A 94 -23.51 15.44 3.05
C LYS A 94 -23.90 16.80 2.46
N LYS A 95 -24.07 17.85 3.29
CA LYS A 95 -24.29 19.20 2.76
C LYS A 95 -23.00 19.78 2.17
N MET A 96 -21.85 19.37 2.72
CA MET A 96 -20.51 19.72 2.23
C MET A 96 -20.11 18.81 1.06
N HIS A 97 -20.47 17.52 1.13
CA HIS A 97 -20.17 16.50 0.13
C HIS A 97 -21.47 15.87 -0.43
N PRO A 98 -22.12 16.47 -1.45
CA PRO A 98 -23.39 15.96 -1.97
C PRO A 98 -23.25 14.63 -2.71
N ARG A 99 -22.08 14.35 -3.30
CA ARG A 99 -21.72 13.08 -3.96
C ARG A 99 -20.80 12.26 -3.06
N LEU A 100 -21.33 11.88 -1.89
CA LEU A 100 -20.62 11.12 -0.88
C LEU A 100 -20.83 9.61 -1.07
N SER A 101 -19.75 8.86 -0.97
CA SER A 101 -19.72 7.40 -1.02
C SER A 101 -18.90 6.83 0.13
N LEU A 102 -19.01 5.52 0.34
CA LEU A 102 -18.27 4.74 1.33
C LEU A 102 -18.29 3.27 0.91
N ALA A 103 -17.47 2.42 1.52
CA ALA A 103 -17.54 0.99 1.31
C ALA A 103 -17.99 0.26 2.59
N ILE A 104 -18.61 -0.90 2.42
CA ILE A 104 -19.02 -1.79 3.51
C ILE A 104 -18.58 -3.22 3.21
N GLU A 105 -18.32 -4.02 4.25
CA GLU A 105 -18.00 -5.42 4.00
C GLU A 105 -19.23 -6.15 3.41
N PRO A 106 -19.02 -7.10 2.49
CA PRO A 106 -20.11 -7.89 1.93
C PRO A 106 -20.85 -8.66 3.01
N ILE A 107 -22.17 -8.82 2.83
CA ILE A 107 -23.04 -9.54 3.77
C ILE A 107 -22.96 -11.05 3.52
N GLU A 108 -21.82 -11.62 3.88
CA GLU A 108 -21.52 -13.05 3.78
C GLU A 108 -21.44 -13.71 5.16
N GLU A 109 -21.37 -15.04 5.20
CA GLU A 109 -21.32 -15.80 6.45
C GLU A 109 -19.98 -15.58 7.16
N SER A 110 -20.01 -14.84 8.27
CA SER A 110 -18.82 -14.46 9.05
C SER A 110 -19.15 -14.32 10.54
N ASP A 111 -18.12 -14.37 11.40
CA ASP A 111 -18.27 -14.19 12.86
C ASP A 111 -18.90 -12.84 13.23
N ASN A 112 -18.72 -11.82 12.39
CA ASN A 112 -19.22 -10.47 12.60
C ASN A 112 -20.45 -10.10 11.73
N ILE A 113 -21.13 -11.07 11.10
CA ILE A 113 -22.26 -10.82 10.18
C ILE A 113 -23.38 -9.95 10.78
N ARG A 114 -23.64 -10.08 12.08
CA ARG A 114 -24.62 -9.23 12.79
C ARG A 114 -24.22 -7.77 12.80
N GLN A 115 -22.93 -7.47 12.94
CA GLN A 115 -22.39 -6.11 12.92
C GLN A 115 -22.38 -5.53 11.50
N ARG A 116 -22.03 -6.35 10.49
CA ARG A 116 -22.11 -5.97 9.08
C ARG A 116 -23.54 -5.56 8.68
N LYS A 117 -24.54 -6.38 9.02
CA LYS A 117 -25.97 -6.08 8.76
C LYS A 117 -26.43 -4.78 9.44
N ARG A 118 -25.98 -4.51 10.67
CA ARG A 118 -26.29 -3.25 11.37
C ARG A 118 -25.67 -2.03 10.69
N ARG A 119 -24.42 -2.12 10.22
CA ARG A 119 -23.75 -1.05 9.47
C ARG A 119 -24.45 -0.75 8.16
N LEU A 120 -24.77 -1.79 7.38
CA LEU A 120 -25.54 -1.65 6.14
C LEU A 120 -26.88 -0.93 6.38
N GLU A 121 -27.64 -1.37 7.40
CA GLU A 121 -28.94 -0.76 7.72
C GLU A 121 -28.78 0.69 8.23
N PHE A 122 -27.73 0.97 9.00
CA PHE A 122 -27.40 2.33 9.43
C PHE A 122 -27.16 3.25 8.23
N TYR A 123 -26.36 2.83 7.23
CA TYR A 123 -26.09 3.66 6.05
C TYR A 123 -27.32 3.79 5.14
N LYS A 124 -28.11 2.74 4.96
CA LYS A 124 -29.40 2.81 4.24
C LYS A 124 -30.36 3.83 4.86
N ASN A 125 -30.52 3.80 6.18
CA ASN A 125 -31.35 4.78 6.90
C ASN A 125 -30.80 6.21 6.81
N ASN A 126 -29.52 6.37 6.48
CA ASN A 126 -28.89 7.65 6.21
C ASN A 126 -28.85 8.00 4.72
N GLY A 127 -29.60 7.31 3.86
CA GLY A 127 -29.80 7.66 2.46
C GLY A 127 -28.66 7.26 1.53
N PHE A 128 -27.90 6.22 1.91
CA PHE A 128 -26.96 5.55 1.03
C PHE A 128 -27.61 4.31 0.40
N GLU A 129 -27.26 4.03 -0.85
CA GLU A 129 -27.72 2.87 -1.62
C GLU A 129 -26.49 2.05 -2.04
N ILE A 130 -26.60 0.72 -2.06
CA ILE A 130 -25.55 -0.16 -2.57
C ILE A 130 -25.39 0.11 -4.07
N LEU A 131 -24.15 0.23 -4.51
CA LEU A 131 -23.78 0.35 -5.91
C LEU A 131 -23.36 -1.02 -6.45
N ASP A 132 -23.58 -1.26 -7.73
CA ASP A 132 -23.15 -2.48 -8.42
C ASP A 132 -21.64 -2.41 -8.74
N THR A 133 -20.83 -2.17 -7.71
CA THR A 133 -19.37 -1.99 -7.82
C THR A 133 -18.72 -2.46 -6.52
N LYS A 134 -17.77 -3.38 -6.67
CA LYS A 134 -16.92 -3.88 -5.59
C LYS A 134 -15.53 -3.24 -5.70
N VAL A 135 -14.86 -3.11 -4.56
CA VAL A 135 -13.50 -2.57 -4.46
C VAL A 135 -12.71 -3.41 -3.47
N VAL A 136 -11.39 -3.43 -3.62
CA VAL A 136 -10.49 -4.10 -2.66
C VAL A 136 -9.60 -3.06 -1.99
N GLU A 137 -9.71 -2.99 -0.67
CA GLU A 137 -8.98 -2.06 0.19
C GLU A 137 -8.18 -2.85 1.22
N MET A 138 -6.87 -2.65 1.24
CA MET A 138 -5.92 -3.38 2.08
C MET A 138 -6.06 -4.92 1.99
N GLY A 139 -6.33 -5.42 0.79
CA GLY A 139 -6.58 -6.86 0.55
C GLY A 139 -7.95 -7.38 1.03
N VAL A 140 -8.86 -6.49 1.43
CA VAL A 140 -10.22 -6.83 1.86
C VAL A 140 -11.25 -6.36 0.83
N GLU A 141 -12.15 -7.25 0.40
CA GLU A 141 -13.23 -6.92 -0.52
C GLU A 141 -14.35 -6.13 0.20
N PHE A 142 -14.78 -5.03 -0.41
CA PHE A 142 -15.90 -4.21 0.04
C PHE A 142 -16.89 -3.92 -1.10
N GLU A 143 -18.16 -3.70 -0.74
CA GLU A 143 -19.21 -3.19 -1.62
C GLU A 143 -19.33 -1.67 -1.47
N LEU A 144 -19.28 -0.94 -2.58
CA LEU A 144 -19.47 0.51 -2.54
C LEU A 144 -20.94 0.87 -2.28
N MET A 145 -21.13 1.92 -1.49
CA MET A 145 -22.39 2.60 -1.30
C MET A 145 -22.26 4.08 -1.68
N GLY A 146 -23.28 4.62 -2.34
CA GLY A 146 -23.34 6.03 -2.73
C GLY A 146 -24.58 6.72 -2.18
N ALA A 147 -24.59 8.05 -2.15
CA ALA A 147 -25.81 8.81 -1.90
C ALA A 147 -26.91 8.43 -2.91
N LYS A 148 -28.18 8.49 -2.50
CA LYS A 148 -29.32 8.08 -3.33
C LYS A 148 -29.28 8.61 -4.77
N GLY A 149 -29.42 7.71 -5.76
CA GLY A 149 -29.43 8.04 -7.19
C GLY A 149 -28.05 8.34 -7.79
N MET A 150 -26.99 8.02 -7.07
CA MET A 150 -25.61 8.17 -7.52
C MET A 150 -25.15 6.93 -8.29
N GLU A 151 -24.37 7.15 -9.34
CA GLU A 151 -23.58 6.12 -10.01
C GLU A 151 -22.09 6.47 -9.84
N ILE A 152 -21.28 5.45 -9.58
CA ILE A 152 -19.81 5.58 -9.47
C ILE A 152 -19.22 4.60 -10.47
N LYS A 153 -18.26 5.05 -11.27
CA LYS A 153 -17.43 4.16 -12.07
C LYS A 153 -16.25 3.72 -11.21
N GLU A 154 -15.87 2.45 -11.32
CA GLU A 154 -14.66 1.92 -10.68
C GLU A 154 -13.42 2.78 -10.97
N SER A 155 -13.32 3.33 -12.18
CA SER A 155 -12.24 4.24 -12.58
C SER A 155 -12.17 5.52 -11.75
N ASP A 156 -13.31 6.05 -11.29
CA ASP A 156 -13.36 7.29 -10.51
C ASP A 156 -12.91 7.04 -9.07
N TYR A 157 -13.28 5.87 -8.52
CA TYR A 157 -12.77 5.38 -7.25
C TYR A 157 -11.26 5.11 -7.32
N LYS A 158 -10.78 4.37 -8.32
CA LYS A 158 -9.35 4.08 -8.52
C LYS A 158 -8.52 5.36 -8.61
N LYS A 159 -9.02 6.42 -9.27
CA LYS A 159 -8.36 7.74 -9.31
C LYS A 159 -8.27 8.41 -7.94
N LEU A 160 -9.32 8.32 -7.11
CA LEU A 160 -9.29 8.86 -5.74
C LEU A 160 -8.26 8.15 -4.88
N VAL A 161 -8.27 6.83 -4.91
CA VAL A 161 -7.34 6.00 -4.14
C VAL A 161 -5.91 6.21 -4.62
N LYS A 162 -5.65 6.18 -5.94
CA LYS A 162 -4.33 6.49 -6.50
C LYS A 162 -3.82 7.85 -6.03
N LYS A 163 -4.66 8.89 -6.09
CA LYS A 163 -4.29 10.24 -5.63
C LYS A 163 -3.98 10.31 -4.13
N PHE A 164 -4.72 9.57 -3.31
CA PHE A 164 -4.44 9.43 -1.87
C PHE A 164 -3.05 8.82 -1.67
N PHE A 165 -2.73 7.74 -2.39
CA PHE A 165 -1.43 7.12 -2.31
C PHE A 165 -0.29 7.97 -2.89
N ASP A 166 -0.52 8.69 -3.98
CA ASP A 166 0.44 9.65 -4.56
C ASP A 166 0.80 10.79 -3.57
N SER A 167 -0.13 11.14 -2.66
CA SER A 167 0.11 12.16 -1.64
C SER A 167 1.15 11.74 -0.58
N PHE A 168 1.48 10.44 -0.51
CA PHE A 168 2.54 9.92 0.35
C PHE A 168 3.97 10.17 -0.15
N SER A 169 4.16 10.91 -1.26
CA SER A 169 5.50 11.16 -1.79
C SER A 169 6.37 11.97 -0.81
N GLN A 170 7.17 11.28 0.01
CA GLN A 170 8.20 11.90 0.83
C GLN A 170 9.36 12.38 -0.04
N LYS A 171 9.60 13.70 -0.05
CA LYS A 171 10.72 14.31 -0.82
C LYS A 171 12.08 14.18 -0.14
N LYS A 172 12.14 13.66 1.09
CA LYS A 172 13.40 13.50 1.81
C LYS A 172 14.15 12.33 1.20
N VAL A 173 15.42 12.57 0.89
CA VAL A 173 16.31 11.59 0.25
C VAL A 173 17.32 11.12 1.30
N LEU A 174 17.42 9.81 1.48
CA LEU A 174 18.31 9.17 2.43
C LEU A 174 19.40 8.38 1.71
N SER A 175 20.57 8.26 2.33
CA SER A 175 21.50 7.18 1.98
C SER A 175 20.91 5.82 2.34
N VAL A 176 21.45 4.77 1.75
CA VAL A 176 21.12 3.39 2.10
C VAL A 176 21.32 3.14 3.60
N LYS A 177 22.39 3.70 4.19
CA LYS A 177 22.64 3.58 5.63
C LYS A 177 21.55 4.28 6.45
N GLU A 178 21.21 5.52 6.12
CA GLU A 178 20.17 6.28 6.81
C GLU A 178 18.80 5.60 6.73
N MET A 179 18.46 5.02 5.57
CA MET A 179 17.24 4.25 5.38
C MET A 179 17.20 3.01 6.28
N ARG A 180 18.26 2.20 6.28
CA ARG A 180 18.36 1.01 7.15
C ARG A 180 18.32 1.35 8.64
N ASP A 181 18.89 2.49 9.02
CA ASP A 181 18.86 2.98 10.40
C ASP A 181 17.44 3.41 10.78
N ALA A 182 16.69 4.05 9.87
CA ALA A 182 15.29 4.41 10.06
C ALA A 182 14.36 3.19 10.10
N ASP A 183 14.56 2.19 9.23
CA ASP A 183 13.84 0.91 9.27
C ASP A 183 14.03 0.23 10.63
N ARG A 184 15.29 0.09 11.06
CA ARG A 184 15.61 -0.53 12.36
C ARG A 184 14.98 0.22 13.52
N TYR A 185 15.09 1.54 13.55
CA TYR A 185 14.45 2.37 14.58
C TYR A 185 12.94 2.18 14.60
N THR A 186 12.32 2.16 13.41
CA THR A 186 10.88 1.95 13.26
C THR A 186 10.45 0.59 13.81
N ILE A 187 11.19 -0.47 13.46
CA ILE A 187 10.92 -1.84 13.90
C ILE A 187 11.08 -2.00 15.40
N GLU A 188 12.15 -1.45 15.97
CA GLU A 188 12.47 -1.60 17.39
C GLU A 188 11.48 -0.87 18.31
N ASN A 189 10.83 0.19 17.82
CA ASN A 189 10.06 1.11 18.68
C ASN A 189 8.57 1.19 18.35
N PHE A 190 8.14 0.85 17.13
CA PHE A 190 6.78 1.19 16.67
C PHE A 190 6.03 0.06 15.98
N ILE A 191 6.68 -0.74 15.12
CA ILE A 191 5.99 -1.67 14.21
C ILE A 191 6.74 -3.01 14.15
N ASP A 192 6.03 -4.15 14.11
CA ASP A 192 6.67 -5.47 13.89
C ASP A 192 7.31 -5.53 12.49
N SER A 193 8.44 -6.23 12.34
CA SER A 193 9.15 -6.28 11.06
C SER A 193 8.34 -6.94 9.94
N LYS A 194 7.48 -7.92 10.26
CA LYS A 194 6.59 -8.55 9.28
C LYS A 194 5.52 -7.58 8.82
N GLU A 195 4.95 -6.83 9.76
CA GLU A 195 3.95 -5.81 9.44
C GLU A 195 4.54 -4.73 8.52
N LEU A 196 5.77 -4.30 8.78
CA LEU A 196 6.43 -3.32 7.91
C LEU A 196 6.65 -3.87 6.49
N MET A 197 7.02 -5.15 6.38
CA MET A 197 7.14 -5.87 5.10
C MET A 197 5.80 -6.02 4.38
N TYR A 198 4.70 -6.29 5.10
CA TYR A 198 3.36 -6.32 4.51
C TYR A 198 3.02 -5.00 3.85
N ARG A 199 3.26 -3.88 4.54
CA ARG A 199 2.99 -2.54 3.99
C ARG A 199 3.85 -2.21 2.78
N ALA A 200 5.11 -2.66 2.76
CA ALA A 200 5.97 -2.52 1.58
C ALA A 200 5.38 -3.25 0.37
N GLY A 201 5.02 -4.54 0.54
CA GLY A 201 4.40 -5.33 -0.52
C GLY A 201 3.06 -4.77 -0.98
N GLU A 202 2.21 -4.35 -0.05
CA GLU A 202 0.91 -3.73 -0.35
C GLU A 202 1.06 -2.43 -1.15
N ALA A 203 2.03 -1.59 -0.78
CA ALA A 203 2.33 -0.38 -1.53
C ALA A 203 2.78 -0.69 -2.97
N ILE A 204 3.62 -1.70 -3.18
CA ILE A 204 4.03 -2.15 -4.51
C ILE A 204 2.83 -2.65 -5.31
N PHE A 205 1.98 -3.48 -4.68
CA PHE A 205 0.79 -4.02 -5.29
C PHE A 205 -0.17 -2.90 -5.77
N TYR A 206 -0.42 -1.87 -4.96
CA TYR A 206 -1.34 -0.79 -5.35
C TYR A 206 -0.81 0.18 -6.41
N VAL A 207 0.52 0.31 -6.52
CA VAL A 207 1.14 1.20 -7.52
C VAL A 207 1.28 0.51 -8.88
N GLY A 208 1.48 -0.80 -8.90
CA GLY A 208 1.51 -1.55 -10.16
C GLY A 208 0.14 -1.60 -10.85
N ASP A 209 0.16 -1.62 -12.18
CA ASP A 209 -1.05 -1.54 -13.04
C ASP A 209 -1.52 -2.93 -13.51
N TRP A 210 -1.55 -3.89 -12.59
CA TRP A 210 -1.96 -5.27 -12.85
C TRP A 210 -3.49 -5.37 -13.02
N ASN A 211 -3.95 -6.26 -13.91
CA ASN A 211 -5.36 -6.50 -14.19
C ASN A 211 -5.69 -8.00 -14.19
N ILE A 212 -6.97 -8.32 -13.95
CA ILE A 212 -7.49 -9.68 -14.12
C ILE A 212 -7.25 -10.14 -15.55
N GLY A 213 -6.58 -11.29 -15.70
CA GLY A 213 -6.18 -11.87 -16.97
C GLY A 213 -4.69 -11.71 -17.29
N ASP A 214 -3.98 -10.83 -16.59
CA ASP A 214 -2.53 -10.70 -16.70
C ASP A 214 -1.82 -11.88 -16.03
N LYS A 215 -0.60 -12.15 -16.50
CA LYS A 215 0.35 -13.09 -15.90
C LYS A 215 1.55 -12.37 -15.34
N VAL A 216 1.78 -12.55 -14.04
CA VAL A 216 2.86 -11.89 -13.30
C VAL A 216 3.92 -12.91 -12.89
N LEU A 217 5.18 -12.63 -13.25
CA LEU A 217 6.34 -13.36 -12.73
C LEU A 217 7.04 -12.53 -11.67
N ILE A 218 7.14 -13.06 -10.46
CA ILE A 218 7.92 -12.43 -9.38
C ILE A 218 9.28 -13.09 -9.32
N VAL A 219 10.34 -12.35 -9.65
CA VAL A 219 11.72 -12.85 -9.61
C VAL A 219 12.33 -12.49 -8.26
N ALA A 220 12.45 -13.48 -7.39
CA ALA A 220 12.68 -13.29 -5.97
C ALA A 220 14.09 -13.68 -5.53
N GLY A 221 14.75 -12.74 -4.84
CA GLY A 221 16.02 -12.94 -4.18
C GLY A 221 15.92 -13.75 -2.89
N SER A 222 16.93 -13.58 -2.02
CA SER A 222 16.94 -14.22 -0.69
C SER A 222 16.81 -13.26 0.49
N GLY A 223 16.63 -11.96 0.23
CA GLY A 223 16.58 -10.91 1.25
C GLY A 223 15.16 -10.39 1.50
N ASN A 224 15.05 -9.27 2.21
CA ASN A 224 13.75 -8.66 2.52
C ASN A 224 13.01 -8.14 1.28
N ASN A 225 13.71 -7.69 0.23
CA ASN A 225 13.06 -7.30 -1.03
C ASN A 225 12.27 -8.47 -1.67
N ALA A 226 12.74 -9.71 -1.48
CA ALA A 226 12.00 -10.90 -1.90
C ALA A 226 10.75 -11.13 -1.02
N GLY A 227 10.85 -10.80 0.26
CA GLY A 227 9.73 -10.81 1.20
C GLY A 227 8.60 -9.89 0.78
N ASP A 228 8.92 -8.66 0.38
CA ASP A 228 7.95 -7.69 -0.16
C ASP A 228 7.26 -8.28 -1.41
N GLY A 229 8.03 -8.93 -2.28
CA GLY A 229 7.50 -9.66 -3.44
C GLY A 229 6.56 -10.81 -3.08
N TYR A 230 6.81 -11.56 -1.99
CA TYR A 230 5.89 -12.62 -1.56
C TYR A 230 4.56 -12.08 -1.04
N VAL A 231 4.56 -10.89 -0.42
CA VAL A 231 3.31 -10.20 -0.07
C VAL A 231 2.54 -9.83 -1.33
N VAL A 232 3.21 -9.24 -2.33
CA VAL A 232 2.58 -8.92 -3.63
C VAL A 232 2.02 -10.18 -4.29
N ALA A 233 2.73 -11.31 -4.24
CA ALA A 233 2.25 -12.58 -4.77
C ALA A 233 0.93 -13.00 -4.13
N ASP A 234 0.83 -12.86 -2.80
CA ASP A 234 -0.38 -13.20 -2.06
C ASP A 234 -1.57 -12.31 -2.46
N LEU A 235 -1.33 -11.00 -2.56
CA LEU A 235 -2.34 -10.02 -2.96
C LEU A 235 -2.83 -10.24 -4.40
N LEU A 236 -1.91 -10.49 -5.35
CA LEU A 236 -2.28 -10.84 -6.73
C LEU A 236 -3.13 -12.11 -6.79
N ASN A 237 -2.79 -13.13 -5.99
CA ASN A 237 -3.56 -14.36 -5.92
C ASN A 237 -4.96 -14.15 -5.30
N ILE A 238 -5.10 -13.23 -4.33
CA ILE A 238 -6.41 -12.84 -3.76
C ILE A 238 -7.28 -12.16 -4.83
N GLU A 239 -6.69 -11.31 -5.67
CA GLU A 239 -7.37 -10.66 -6.82
C GLU A 239 -7.57 -11.56 -8.04
N GLU A 240 -7.31 -12.87 -7.92
CA GLU A 240 -7.44 -13.83 -9.01
C GLU A 240 -6.55 -13.53 -10.24
N ILE A 241 -5.41 -12.86 -10.05
CA ILE A 241 -4.39 -12.60 -11.08
C ILE A 241 -3.38 -13.76 -11.10
N ASP A 242 -3.03 -14.29 -12.28
CA ASP A 242 -2.13 -15.46 -12.39
C ASP A 242 -0.71 -15.04 -12.03
N VAL A 243 -0.17 -15.64 -10.98
CA VAL A 243 1.15 -15.30 -10.43
C VAL A 243 2.03 -16.54 -10.24
N GLU A 244 3.29 -16.42 -10.65
CA GLU A 244 4.34 -17.40 -10.39
C GLU A 244 5.55 -16.72 -9.72
N ILE A 245 6.15 -17.41 -8.74
CA ILE A 245 7.39 -16.96 -8.08
C ILE A 245 8.58 -17.75 -8.65
N LEU A 246 9.58 -17.06 -9.18
CA LEU A 246 10.88 -17.63 -9.51
C LEU A 246 11.90 -17.26 -8.44
N LEU A 247 12.25 -18.23 -7.59
CA LEU A 247 13.29 -18.08 -6.58
C LEU A 247 14.67 -18.18 -7.24
N ILE A 248 15.58 -17.23 -7.01
CA ILE A 248 16.97 -17.39 -7.45
C ILE A 248 17.64 -18.58 -6.76
N LYS A 249 17.28 -18.82 -5.48
CA LYS A 249 17.76 -19.90 -4.61
C LYS A 249 16.70 -20.18 -3.55
N ASP A 250 16.67 -21.42 -3.04
CA ASP A 250 15.82 -21.79 -1.90
C ASP A 250 16.41 -21.27 -0.57
N LYS A 251 16.35 -19.94 -0.41
CA LYS A 251 16.88 -19.22 0.75
C LYS A 251 16.05 -17.97 0.98
N PHE A 252 15.70 -17.73 2.23
CA PHE A 252 14.80 -16.65 2.64
C PHE A 252 15.38 -15.86 3.80
N SER A 253 15.00 -14.58 3.93
CA SER A 253 15.11 -13.87 5.21
C SER A 253 14.08 -14.42 6.20
N GLU A 254 14.18 -14.02 7.47
CA GLU A 254 13.23 -14.48 8.50
C GLU A 254 11.79 -14.07 8.17
N ASP A 255 11.57 -12.78 7.90
CA ASP A 255 10.24 -12.25 7.56
C ASP A 255 9.81 -12.70 6.15
N GLY A 256 10.72 -12.74 5.18
CA GLY A 256 10.40 -13.24 3.85
C GLY A 256 9.98 -14.71 3.87
N LYS A 257 10.56 -15.53 4.76
CA LYS A 257 10.13 -16.91 4.93
C LYS A 257 8.67 -17.02 5.37
N TYR A 258 8.23 -16.14 6.26
CA TYR A 258 6.86 -16.12 6.75
C TYR A 258 5.85 -15.92 5.59
N TYR A 259 6.06 -14.91 4.75
CA TYR A 259 5.19 -14.64 3.60
C TYR A 259 5.32 -15.68 2.48
N PHE A 260 6.51 -16.23 2.26
CA PHE A 260 6.67 -17.35 1.33
C PHE A 260 5.90 -18.61 1.78
N ASP A 261 5.91 -18.91 3.09
CA ASP A 261 5.13 -20.03 3.63
C ASP A 261 3.62 -19.82 3.46
N ILE A 262 3.13 -18.58 3.47
CA ILE A 262 1.73 -18.23 3.13
C ILE A 262 1.45 -18.53 1.65
N CYS A 263 2.32 -18.04 0.75
CA CYS A 263 2.20 -18.30 -0.70
C CYS A 263 2.12 -19.81 -0.99
N ARG A 264 2.99 -20.59 -0.35
CA ARG A 264 3.01 -22.05 -0.48
C ARG A 264 1.73 -22.71 0.04
N GLN A 265 1.19 -22.23 1.16
CA GLN A 265 -0.07 -22.76 1.73
C GLN A 265 -1.28 -22.48 0.82
N LYS A 266 -1.29 -21.32 0.16
CA LYS A 266 -2.32 -20.93 -0.81
C LYS A 266 -2.14 -21.57 -2.19
N GLY A 267 -1.06 -22.32 -2.40
CA GLY A 267 -0.80 -23.05 -3.63
C GLY A 267 -0.29 -22.19 -4.78
N ILE A 268 0.24 -21.00 -4.49
CA ILE A 268 0.86 -20.12 -5.49
C ILE A 268 2.01 -20.88 -6.16
N LYS A 269 2.05 -20.85 -7.49
CA LYS A 269 3.07 -21.55 -8.27
C LYS A 269 4.44 -20.95 -7.96
N TYR A 270 5.45 -21.80 -7.77
CA TYR A 270 6.82 -21.34 -7.67
C TYR A 270 7.79 -22.33 -8.30
N SER A 271 8.93 -21.80 -8.75
CA SER A 271 10.06 -22.57 -9.25
C SER A 271 11.36 -22.00 -8.70
N ILE A 272 12.44 -22.80 -8.75
CA ILE A 272 13.79 -22.36 -8.40
C ILE A 272 14.58 -22.26 -9.70
N LEU A 273 15.39 -21.21 -9.85
CA LEU A 273 16.25 -21.00 -10.99
C LEU A 273 17.17 -22.19 -11.21
N ASP A 274 17.11 -22.77 -12.41
CA ASP A 274 18.14 -23.68 -12.89
C ASP A 274 19.30 -22.85 -13.44
N GLU A 275 20.42 -22.82 -12.72
CA GLU A 275 21.63 -22.06 -13.09
C GLU A 275 22.26 -22.56 -14.42
N HIS A 276 21.80 -23.70 -14.95
CA HIS A 276 22.23 -24.27 -16.23
C HIS A 276 21.21 -24.08 -17.36
N MET A 277 20.09 -23.39 -17.10
CA MET A 277 19.08 -23.12 -18.10
C MET A 277 19.69 -22.33 -19.26
N ASP A 278 19.41 -22.77 -20.49
CA ASP A 278 19.80 -22.04 -21.68
C ASP A 278 19.12 -20.67 -21.69
N TYR A 279 19.90 -19.62 -21.99
CA TYR A 279 19.42 -18.24 -21.95
C TYR A 279 18.20 -18.02 -22.85
N LYS A 280 18.12 -18.68 -24.01
CA LYS A 280 16.97 -18.53 -24.91
C LYS A 280 15.71 -19.14 -24.29
N ILE A 281 15.84 -20.28 -23.62
CA ILE A 281 14.72 -20.91 -22.90
C ILE A 281 14.25 -20.01 -21.75
N LEU A 282 15.18 -19.40 -21.01
CA LEU A 282 14.86 -18.45 -19.95
C LEU A 282 14.11 -17.22 -20.50
N LEU A 283 14.60 -16.64 -21.59
CA LEU A 283 13.97 -15.49 -22.23
C LEU A 283 12.59 -15.84 -22.81
N ASP A 284 12.45 -17.01 -23.46
CA ASP A 284 11.16 -17.49 -23.97
C ASP A 284 10.15 -17.72 -22.83
N LYS A 285 10.61 -18.17 -21.65
CA LYS A 285 9.77 -18.24 -20.44
C LYS A 285 9.33 -16.84 -20.03
N PHE A 286 10.24 -15.87 -19.95
CA PHE A 286 9.93 -14.52 -19.49
C PHE A 286 8.96 -13.80 -20.44
N ASN A 287 9.09 -14.01 -21.75
CA ASN A 287 8.17 -13.50 -22.76
C ASN A 287 6.74 -14.09 -22.70
N SER A 288 6.49 -15.06 -21.82
CA SER A 288 5.14 -15.62 -21.61
C SER A 288 4.34 -14.93 -20.50
N TYR A 289 4.95 -13.96 -19.81
CA TYR A 289 4.34 -13.13 -18.78
C TYR A 289 4.10 -11.71 -19.29
N ASP A 290 3.03 -11.09 -18.81
CA ASP A 290 2.69 -9.71 -19.12
C ASP A 290 3.48 -8.75 -18.23
N TYR A 291 3.76 -9.17 -16.98
CA TYR A 291 4.54 -8.41 -16.01
C TYR A 291 5.66 -9.23 -15.39
N ILE A 292 6.78 -8.56 -15.12
CA ILE A 292 7.85 -9.08 -14.25
C ILE A 292 8.02 -8.12 -13.08
N LEU A 293 7.86 -8.63 -11.86
CA LEU A 293 8.21 -7.93 -10.63
C LEU A 293 9.62 -8.33 -10.19
N ASP A 294 10.53 -7.37 -10.27
CA ASP A 294 11.90 -7.49 -9.81
C ASP A 294 11.99 -7.31 -8.28
N CYS A 295 12.23 -8.43 -7.60
CA CYS A 295 12.47 -8.53 -6.16
C CYS A 295 13.81 -9.23 -5.85
N ILE A 296 14.80 -9.15 -6.75
CA ILE A 296 16.06 -9.89 -6.63
C ILE A 296 16.94 -9.30 -5.53
N TYR A 297 17.22 -8.00 -5.61
CA TYR A 297 18.09 -7.26 -4.72
C TYR A 297 17.43 -5.96 -4.29
N GLY A 298 17.45 -5.67 -3.00
CA GLY A 298 17.08 -4.35 -2.48
C GLY A 298 18.33 -3.50 -2.22
N THR A 299 18.18 -2.47 -1.40
CA THR A 299 19.29 -1.59 -0.94
C THR A 299 20.44 -2.34 -0.23
N GLY A 300 20.24 -3.61 0.10
CA GLY A 300 21.24 -4.58 0.58
C GLY A 300 22.47 -4.74 -0.32
N PHE A 301 22.29 -4.61 -1.63
CA PHE A 301 23.29 -4.99 -2.63
C PHE A 301 24.44 -3.98 -2.75
N ILE A 302 25.66 -4.51 -2.84
CA ILE A 302 26.90 -3.74 -3.02
C ILE A 302 27.82 -4.52 -3.95
N GLY A 303 28.37 -3.85 -4.96
CA GLY A 303 29.36 -4.40 -5.88
C GLY A 303 28.78 -4.73 -7.25
N GLU A 304 29.39 -5.70 -7.92
CA GLU A 304 29.02 -6.11 -9.28
C GLU A 304 28.07 -7.31 -9.27
N VAL A 305 27.07 -7.28 -10.13
CA VAL A 305 26.19 -8.43 -10.37
C VAL A 305 26.99 -9.52 -11.07
N LYS A 306 26.92 -10.74 -10.52
CA LYS A 306 27.60 -11.94 -11.03
C LYS A 306 26.60 -12.97 -11.52
N GLU A 307 27.08 -13.95 -12.27
CA GLU A 307 26.28 -15.13 -12.62
C GLU A 307 25.83 -15.90 -11.36
N PRO A 308 24.64 -16.52 -11.38
CA PRO A 308 23.68 -16.57 -12.51
C PRO A 308 22.78 -15.33 -12.63
N VAL A 309 22.86 -14.40 -11.68
CA VAL A 309 21.94 -13.23 -11.62
C VAL A 309 22.20 -12.24 -12.75
N TYR A 310 23.42 -12.16 -13.26
CA TYR A 310 23.75 -11.35 -14.43
C TYR A 310 22.90 -11.77 -15.65
N SER A 311 22.91 -13.06 -15.98
CA SER A 311 22.08 -13.60 -17.07
C SER A 311 20.59 -13.46 -16.80
N LEU A 312 20.17 -13.55 -15.54
CA LEU A 312 18.78 -13.35 -15.13
C LEU A 312 18.30 -11.92 -15.38
N ILE A 313 19.05 -10.91 -14.90
CA ILE A 313 18.74 -9.49 -15.12
C ILE A 313 18.74 -9.19 -16.63
N LYS A 314 19.72 -9.71 -17.36
CA LYS A 314 19.75 -9.56 -18.82
C LYS A 314 18.48 -10.15 -19.47
N ALA A 315 17.96 -11.27 -18.99
CA ALA A 315 16.73 -11.85 -19.51
C ALA A 315 15.48 -11.01 -19.16
N ILE A 316 15.45 -10.36 -17.99
CA ILE A 316 14.39 -9.40 -17.62
C ILE A 316 14.39 -8.24 -18.60
N ASN A 317 15.55 -7.59 -18.80
CA ASN A 317 15.65 -6.40 -19.65
C ASN A 317 15.40 -6.69 -21.14
N ASP A 318 15.72 -7.91 -21.61
CA ASP A 318 15.47 -8.34 -23.00
C ASP A 318 14.03 -8.85 -23.21
N SER A 319 13.22 -8.99 -22.15
CA SER A 319 11.86 -9.53 -22.24
C SER A 319 10.87 -8.51 -22.83
N GLN A 320 9.69 -9.01 -23.21
CA GLN A 320 8.57 -8.18 -23.68
C GLN A 320 7.58 -7.80 -22.57
N ALA A 321 7.81 -8.27 -21.35
CA ALA A 321 6.96 -7.98 -20.21
C ALA A 321 7.16 -6.53 -19.75
N SER A 322 6.13 -5.95 -19.13
CA SER A 322 6.31 -4.71 -18.39
C SER A 322 7.00 -4.99 -17.06
N VAL A 323 8.03 -4.21 -16.74
CA VAL A 323 8.91 -4.49 -15.60
C VAL A 323 8.66 -3.51 -14.46
N VAL A 324 8.34 -4.06 -13.28
CA VAL A 324 8.21 -3.29 -12.04
C VAL A 324 9.35 -3.67 -11.11
N SER A 325 10.11 -2.70 -10.59
CA SER A 325 11.14 -2.94 -9.57
C SER A 325 10.64 -2.56 -8.17
N ALA A 326 10.77 -3.50 -7.24
CA ALA A 326 10.48 -3.30 -5.82
C ALA A 326 11.67 -2.62 -5.12
N ASP A 327 11.41 -1.49 -4.46
CA ASP A 327 12.34 -0.66 -3.68
C ASP A 327 13.45 0.03 -4.50
N ILE A 328 14.21 -0.76 -5.27
CA ILE A 328 15.31 -0.33 -6.13
C ILE A 328 15.51 -1.36 -7.24
N ASN A 329 15.88 -0.91 -8.44
CA ASN A 329 16.23 -1.79 -9.55
C ASN A 329 17.39 -2.71 -9.17
N SER A 330 17.18 -4.02 -9.23
CA SER A 330 18.18 -4.98 -8.81
C SER A 330 19.49 -4.82 -9.58
N GLY A 331 20.61 -4.81 -8.85
CA GLY A 331 21.95 -4.56 -9.41
C GLY A 331 22.41 -3.09 -9.30
N MET A 332 21.50 -2.17 -8.99
CA MET A 332 21.82 -0.76 -8.78
C MET A 332 22.38 -0.50 -7.37
N ASN A 333 23.39 0.37 -7.29
CA ASN A 333 23.87 0.89 -6.01
C ASN A 333 22.88 1.95 -5.47
N GLY A 334 22.31 1.73 -4.28
CA GLY A 334 21.32 2.64 -3.71
C GLY A 334 21.84 4.02 -3.29
N ASP A 335 23.14 4.26 -3.20
CA ASP A 335 23.71 5.57 -2.88
C ASP A 335 24.17 6.34 -4.14
N THR A 336 24.67 5.65 -5.17
CA THR A 336 25.26 6.27 -6.36
C THR A 336 24.42 6.13 -7.62
N GLY A 337 23.55 5.12 -7.68
CA GLY A 337 22.80 4.74 -8.89
C GLY A 337 23.64 3.99 -9.93
N GLU A 338 24.91 3.73 -9.65
CA GLU A 338 25.81 3.03 -10.57
C GLU A 338 25.60 1.51 -10.53
N SER A 339 25.82 0.84 -11.67
CA SER A 339 25.81 -0.61 -11.79
C SER A 339 26.65 -1.08 -12.98
N ASN A 340 27.11 -2.34 -12.96
CA ASN A 340 27.65 -2.99 -14.18
C ASN A 340 26.52 -3.53 -15.07
N ILE A 341 25.41 -3.91 -14.45
CA ILE A 341 24.11 -4.19 -15.04
C ILE A 341 23.08 -3.99 -13.92
N CYS A 342 21.91 -3.48 -14.26
CA CYS A 342 20.75 -3.50 -13.36
C CYS A 342 19.48 -3.73 -14.16
N VAL A 343 18.39 -4.03 -13.46
CA VAL A 343 17.08 -4.19 -14.10
C VAL A 343 16.65 -2.86 -14.73
N ASP A 344 16.21 -2.91 -15.97
CA ASP A 344 15.51 -1.81 -16.64
C ASP A 344 14.02 -1.94 -16.33
N SER A 345 13.45 -0.97 -15.62
CA SER A 345 12.05 -1.00 -15.19
C SER A 345 11.21 0.07 -15.88
N ASP A 346 9.96 -0.26 -16.21
CA ASP A 346 8.95 0.72 -16.59
C ASP A 346 8.50 1.52 -15.37
N LEU A 347 8.46 0.87 -14.20
CA LEU A 347 8.07 1.46 -12.93
C LEU A 347 9.00 0.97 -11.81
N THR A 348 9.50 1.89 -11.00
CA THR A 348 10.19 1.58 -9.75
C THR A 348 9.39 2.13 -8.58
N VAL A 349 9.02 1.25 -7.65
CA VAL A 349 8.30 1.62 -6.42
C VAL A 349 9.28 1.65 -5.26
N SER A 350 9.81 2.82 -4.95
CA SER A 350 10.69 3.06 -3.79
C SER A 350 9.90 2.99 -2.49
N ILE A 351 10.43 2.30 -1.48
CA ILE A 351 9.77 2.09 -0.20
C ILE A 351 10.37 2.98 0.89
N GLY A 352 9.50 3.60 1.70
CA GLY A 352 9.87 4.54 2.75
C GLY A 352 10.34 5.88 2.17
N PHE A 353 11.64 6.12 2.20
CA PHE A 353 12.25 7.34 1.66
C PHE A 353 12.98 7.05 0.35
N LEU A 354 13.10 8.06 -0.52
CA LEU A 354 13.92 7.96 -1.71
C LEU A 354 15.38 7.70 -1.33
N LYS A 355 16.01 6.71 -1.96
CA LYS A 355 17.46 6.48 -1.84
C LYS A 355 18.22 7.39 -2.78
N LYS A 356 19.38 7.90 -2.36
CA LYS A 356 20.22 8.85 -3.13
C LYS A 356 20.49 8.38 -4.56
N GLY A 357 20.75 7.10 -4.75
CA GLY A 357 21.04 6.51 -6.06
C GLY A 357 19.87 6.62 -7.04
N LEU A 358 18.61 6.55 -6.57
CA LEU A 358 17.43 6.56 -7.44
C LEU A 358 17.17 7.90 -8.14
N ILE A 359 17.76 8.98 -7.63
CA ILE A 359 17.57 10.33 -8.20
C ILE A 359 18.79 10.81 -9.01
N THR A 360 19.75 9.92 -9.30
CA THR A 360 20.91 10.27 -10.12
C THR A 360 20.62 10.13 -11.60
N SER A 361 21.41 10.80 -12.43
CA SER A 361 21.34 10.67 -13.89
C SER A 361 21.73 9.28 -14.39
N GLU A 362 22.45 8.50 -13.57
CA GLU A 362 22.75 7.11 -13.90
C GLU A 362 21.52 6.23 -13.72
N ALA A 363 20.82 6.36 -12.59
CA ALA A 363 19.60 5.59 -12.34
C ALA A 363 18.48 5.93 -13.33
N SER A 364 18.34 7.20 -13.73
CA SER A 364 17.30 7.63 -14.67
C SER A 364 17.39 6.99 -16.07
N LYS A 365 18.50 6.31 -16.39
CA LYS A 365 18.65 5.55 -17.66
C LYS A 365 17.91 4.21 -17.62
N HIS A 366 17.62 3.72 -16.42
CA HIS A 366 17.10 2.38 -16.13
C HIS A 366 15.70 2.41 -15.51
N ILE A 367 15.19 3.60 -15.18
CA ILE A 367 13.89 3.80 -14.53
C ILE A 367 12.99 4.62 -15.45
N GLY A 368 11.85 4.05 -15.86
CA GLY A 368 10.79 4.76 -16.59
C GLY A 368 10.06 5.76 -15.69
N GLU A 369 9.22 5.24 -14.80
CA GLU A 369 8.50 5.99 -13.76
C GLU A 369 9.05 5.65 -12.38
N LEU A 370 9.22 6.66 -11.51
CA LEU A 370 9.65 6.49 -10.13
C LEU A 370 8.55 6.98 -9.19
N VAL A 371 8.00 6.05 -8.39
CA VAL A 371 7.03 6.35 -7.34
C VAL A 371 7.66 6.03 -5.99
N ASN A 372 7.51 6.90 -5.00
CA ASN A 372 7.99 6.64 -3.63
C ASN A 372 6.82 6.55 -2.66
N MET A 373 6.77 5.45 -1.93
CA MET A 373 5.68 5.09 -1.03
C MET A 373 6.10 5.17 0.42
N ASP A 374 5.43 5.99 1.22
CA ASP A 374 5.58 5.98 2.68
C ASP A 374 4.83 4.78 3.27
N ILE A 375 5.54 3.94 4.02
CA ILE A 375 5.00 2.69 4.59
C ILE A 375 5.01 2.65 6.12
N GLY A 376 5.62 3.61 6.77
CA GLY A 376 5.78 3.51 8.23
C GLY A 376 6.93 4.28 8.82
N ILE A 377 7.86 4.75 7.99
CA ILE A 377 9.24 4.87 8.41
C ILE A 377 9.46 6.16 9.18
N ILE A 378 9.88 6.00 10.42
CA ILE A 378 10.22 7.08 11.33
C ILE A 378 11.75 7.18 11.39
N ILE A 379 12.26 8.38 11.19
CA ILE A 379 13.67 8.68 11.41
C ILE A 379 13.83 9.09 12.87
N GLU A 380 14.79 8.50 13.58
CA GLU A 380 15.16 8.96 14.92
C GLU A 380 15.53 10.46 14.87
N MET A 381 14.74 11.31 15.53
CA MET A 381 15.06 12.73 15.62
C MET A 381 16.26 12.92 16.54
N ASP A 382 17.26 13.66 16.05
CA ASP A 382 18.41 14.08 16.86
C ASP A 382 17.91 14.78 18.13
N LYS A 383 18.13 14.17 19.30
CA LYS A 383 17.79 14.76 20.61
C LYS A 383 18.52 16.08 20.91
N ASN A 384 19.36 16.56 19.99
CA ASN A 384 20.19 17.76 20.12
C ASN A 384 19.68 18.98 19.33
N GLN A 385 18.46 18.94 18.76
CA GLN A 385 17.85 20.13 18.12
C GLN A 385 16.70 20.76 18.94
N ALA A 386 16.52 20.32 20.18
CA ALA A 386 15.61 20.93 21.15
C ALA A 386 16.41 21.50 22.35
N GLU A 387 17.31 22.45 22.08
CA GLU A 387 17.82 23.41 23.07
C GLU A 387 17.85 24.83 22.48
#